data_AF-A0A7Y3N8F4-F1
#
_entry.id   AF-A0A7Y3N8F4-F1
#
_cell.length_a   1.000
_cell.length_b   1.000
_cell.length_c   1.000
_cell.angle_alpha   90.00
_cell.angle_beta   90.00
_cell.angle_gamma   90.00
#
_symmetry.space_group_name_H-M   'P 1'
#
loop_
_entity.id
_entity.type
_entity.pdbx_description
1 polymer ?
#
loop_
_entity_poly.entity_id
_entity_poly.type
_entity_poly.pdbx_seq_one_letter_code
_entity_poly.pdbx_strand_id
1 'polypeptide(L)'
;MRLGPTDIPNITFEVLREQYDPTYGSVLVYVRIPASKSFALDLGGSFYSTYSFFLEPRYSWNGINLNLRLGTTLNYNDPNFSRVGVFEGFFVSSGLSSSW
;
A
#
# COMPACT_ATOMS: atom_id res chain seq x y z
N MET A 1 -20.58 14.48 -14.14
CA MET A 1 -20.24 14.07 -12.76
C MET A 1 -19.33 15.14 -12.19
N ARG A 2 -19.69 15.76 -11.06
CA ARG A 2 -18.89 16.82 -10.43
C ARG A 2 -18.24 16.21 -9.20
N LEU A 3 -16.91 16.15 -9.18
CA LEU A 3 -16.11 15.63 -8.07
C LEU A 3 -16.28 16.57 -6.87
N GLY A 4 -16.72 16.04 -5.73
CA GLY A 4 -16.86 16.77 -4.47
C GLY A 4 -15.52 16.93 -3.74
N PRO A 5 -15.48 17.67 -2.63
CA PRO A 5 -14.26 17.88 -1.84
C PRO A 5 -13.63 16.58 -1.31
N THR A 6 -14.43 15.53 -1.14
CA THR A 6 -14.01 14.17 -0.75
C THR A 6 -13.39 13.37 -1.89
N ASP A 7 -13.51 13.84 -3.14
CA ASP A 7 -13.01 13.18 -4.35
C ASP A 7 -11.67 13.77 -4.81
N ILE A 8 -11.05 14.63 -3.98
CA ILE A 8 -9.69 15.14 -4.22
C ILE A 8 -8.70 14.05 -3.82
N PRO A 9 -7.74 13.67 -4.69
CA PRO A 9 -6.69 12.71 -4.32
C PRO A 9 -5.96 13.20 -3.08
N ASN A 10 -5.87 12.34 -2.06
CA ASN A 10 -5.10 12.63 -0.87
C ASN A 10 -3.82 11.78 -0.84
N ILE A 11 -2.72 12.44 -0.54
CA ILE A 11 -1.44 11.77 -0.31
C ILE A 11 -1.43 11.39 1.17
N THR A 12 -1.34 10.09 1.44
CA THR A 12 -1.33 9.55 2.81
C THR A 12 0.02 8.94 3.09
N PHE A 13 0.64 9.35 4.19
CA PHE A 13 1.86 8.77 4.71
C PHE A 13 1.51 7.92 5.93
N GLU A 14 1.76 6.62 5.86
CA GLU A 14 1.38 5.67 6.90
C GLU A 14 2.59 4.83 7.32
N VAL A 15 2.96 4.89 8.59
CA VAL A 15 4.06 4.06 9.12
C VAL A 15 3.46 2.76 9.62
N LEU A 16 3.55 1.69 8.82
CA LEU A 16 3.09 0.36 9.20
C LEU A 16 4.19 -0.42 9.92
N ARG A 17 3.91 -0.87 11.14
CA ARG A 17 4.85 -1.61 11.99
C ARG A 17 4.55 -3.12 12.03
N GLU A 18 3.90 -3.67 11.01
CA GLU A 18 3.26 -4.99 11.09
C GLU A 18 4.16 -6.20 10.78
N GLN A 19 5.37 -6.02 10.27
CA GLN A 19 6.33 -7.12 10.10
C GLN A 19 7.66 -6.74 10.75
N TYR A 20 7.80 -7.11 12.01
CA TYR A 20 8.91 -6.72 12.86
C TYR A 20 10.16 -7.55 12.57
N ASP A 21 11.03 -7.04 11.69
CA ASP A 21 12.47 -7.06 11.99
C ASP A 21 12.73 -5.82 12.88
N PRO A 22 13.17 -5.99 14.14
CA PRO A 22 13.38 -4.90 15.10
C PRO A 22 14.29 -3.77 14.62
N THR A 23 15.09 -4.02 13.59
CA THR A 23 16.21 -3.16 13.20
C THR A 23 15.84 -2.16 12.11
N TYR A 24 14.83 -2.47 11.28
CA TYR A 24 14.51 -1.69 10.07
C TYR A 24 13.00 -1.62 9.85
N GLY A 25 12.32 -0.66 10.49
CA GLY A 25 10.91 -0.40 10.21
C GLY A 25 10.68 0.01 8.76
N SER A 26 9.61 -0.47 8.12
CA SER A 26 9.22 -0.07 6.78
C SER A 26 8.24 1.11 6.81
N VAL A 27 8.43 2.07 5.92
CA VAL A 27 7.54 3.24 5.78
C VAL A 27 6.66 3.03 4.55
N LEU A 28 5.35 2.94 4.73
CA LEU A 28 4.41 2.84 3.63
C LEU A 28 3.98 4.24 3.18
N VAL A 29 4.09 4.52 1.89
CA VAL A 29 3.59 5.77 1.31
C VAL A 29 2.66 5.41 0.17
N TYR A 30 1.46 5.99 0.16
CA TYR A 30 0.52 5.79 -0.92
C TYR A 30 -0.28 7.05 -1.23
N VAL A 31 -0.70 7.14 -2.48
CA VAL A 31 -1.67 8.10 -2.95
C VAL A 31 -2.97 7.36 -3.16
N ARG A 32 -4.04 7.85 -2.54
CA ARG A 32 -5.38 7.34 -2.76
C ARG A 32 -6.08 8.18 -3.82
N ILE A 33 -6.52 7.51 -4.88
CA ILE A 33 -7.29 8.11 -5.97
C ILE A 33 -8.74 7.63 -5.82
N PRO A 34 -9.64 8.48 -5.29
CA PRO A 34 -11.06 8.15 -5.27
C PRO A 34 -11.62 8.17 -6.70
N ALA A 35 -12.31 7.11 -7.11
CA ALA A 35 -13.01 7.08 -8.42
C ALA A 35 -14.53 7.20 -8.25
N SER A 36 -15.07 6.77 -7.10
CA SER A 36 -16.47 6.98 -6.72
C SER A 36 -16.64 6.88 -5.20
N LYS A 37 -17.85 7.18 -4.69
CA LYS A 37 -18.20 7.06 -3.26
C LYS A 37 -17.90 5.68 -2.66
N SER A 38 -17.96 4.64 -3.48
CA SER A 38 -17.77 3.25 -3.05
C SER A 38 -16.47 2.66 -3.56
N PHE A 39 -15.67 3.37 -4.35
CA PHE A 39 -14.47 2.82 -4.96
C PHE A 39 -13.31 3.80 -4.95
N ALA A 40 -12.17 3.34 -4.45
CA ALA A 40 -10.90 4.06 -4.48
C ALA A 40 -9.77 3.13 -4.94
N LEU A 41 -8.71 3.74 -5.45
CA LEU A 41 -7.49 3.04 -5.86
C LEU A 41 -6.31 3.60 -5.08
N ASP A 42 -5.66 2.76 -4.28
CA ASP A 42 -4.44 3.12 -3.57
C ASP A 42 -3.23 2.68 -4.42
N LEU A 43 -2.35 3.63 -4.73
CA LEU A 43 -1.09 3.42 -5.42
C LEU A 43 0.04 3.77 -4.46
N GLY A 44 0.89 2.82 -4.13
CA GLY A 44 1.91 3.08 -3.12
C GLY A 44 3.06 2.11 -3.12
N GLY A 45 3.90 2.27 -2.11
CA GLY A 45 5.04 1.42 -1.87
C GLY A 45 5.56 1.53 -0.45
N SER A 46 6.38 0.55 -0.06
CA SER A 46 7.15 0.62 1.17
C SER A 46 8.59 1.03 0.88
N PHE A 47 9.17 1.82 1.79
CA PHE A 47 10.57 2.22 1.77
C PHE A 47 11.27 1.68 3.04
N TYR A 48 12.59 1.48 2.96
CA TYR A 48 13.51 0.88 3.95
C TYR A 48 13.55 -0.65 3.99
N SER A 49 14.78 -1.19 3.85
CA SER A 49 15.23 -2.60 3.70
C SER A 49 14.55 -3.42 2.62
N THR A 50 13.29 -3.15 2.31
CA THR A 50 12.53 -3.83 1.26
C THR A 50 11.64 -2.80 0.58
N TYR A 51 11.94 -2.52 -0.69
CA TYR A 51 11.11 -1.67 -1.53
C TYR A 51 9.95 -2.49 -2.05
N SER A 52 8.72 -2.09 -1.75
CA SER A 52 7.55 -2.68 -2.41
C SER A 52 6.84 -1.64 -3.24
N PHE A 53 6.18 -2.08 -4.30
CA PHE A 53 5.23 -1.28 -5.06
C PHE A 53 3.93 -2.04 -5.13
N PHE A 54 2.81 -1.37 -4.89
CA PHE A 54 1.50 -1.99 -4.88
C PHE A 54 0.41 -1.12 -5.51
N LEU A 55 -0.60 -1.83 -5.98
CA LEU A 55 -1.88 -1.35 -6.46
C LEU A 55 -2.95 -2.01 -5.59
N GLU A 56 -3.79 -1.21 -4.94
CA GLU A 56 -4.87 -1.71 -4.09
C GLU A 56 -6.20 -1.05 -4.45
N PRO A 57 -7.02 -1.68 -5.31
CA PRO A 57 -8.45 -1.35 -5.40
C PRO A 57 -9.16 -1.62 -4.07
N ARG A 58 -9.96 -0.64 -3.65
CA ARG A 58 -10.77 -0.68 -2.44
C ARG A 58 -12.23 -0.42 -2.79
N TYR A 59 -13.11 -1.28 -2.31
CA TYR A 59 -14.55 -1.13 -2.44
C TYR A 59 -15.20 -1.00 -1.07
N SER A 60 -16.02 0.03 -0.87
CA SER A 60 -16.73 0.29 0.37
C SER A 60 -18.24 0.29 0.12
N TRP A 61 -18.95 -0.57 0.86
CA TRP A 61 -20.41 -0.69 0.79
C TRP A 61 -20.98 -0.89 2.20
N ASN A 62 -21.81 0.06 2.64
CA ASN A 62 -22.53 -0.01 3.92
C ASN A 62 -21.64 -0.37 5.13
N GLY A 63 -20.47 0.28 5.24
CA GLY A 63 -19.52 0.04 6.33
C GLY A 63 -18.66 -1.22 6.17
N ILE A 64 -18.86 -2.01 5.11
CA ILE A 64 -18.00 -3.12 4.72
C ILE A 64 -16.96 -2.61 3.72
N ASN A 65 -15.69 -2.82 4.02
CA ASN A 65 -14.57 -2.46 3.16
C ASN A 65 -13.86 -3.72 2.67
N LEU A 66 -13.82 -3.87 1.35
CA LEU A 66 -13.07 -4.90 0.64
C LEU A 66 -11.85 -4.24 0.00
N ASN A 67 -10.69 -4.87 0.12
CA ASN A 67 -9.51 -4.47 -0.61
C ASN A 67 -8.78 -5.67 -1.18
N LEU A 68 -8.14 -5.46 -2.34
CA LEU A 68 -7.26 -6.43 -2.97
C LEU A 68 -5.96 -5.70 -3.29
N ARG A 69 -4.88 -6.06 -2.61
CA ARG A 69 -3.55 -5.49 -2.83
C ARG A 69 -2.72 -6.45 -3.66
N LEU A 70 -2.28 -5.96 -4.81
CA LEU A 70 -1.37 -6.63 -5.73
C LEU A 70 -0.08 -5.83 -5.76
N GLY A 71 1.06 -6.50 -5.66
CA GLY A 71 2.33 -5.78 -5.68
C GLY A 71 3.52 -6.65 -5.96
N THR A 72 4.65 -5.97 -6.05
CA THR A 72 5.97 -6.55 -6.17
C THR A 72 6.82 -6.07 -5.02
N THR A 73 7.72 -6.94 -4.58
CA THR A 73 8.66 -6.67 -3.51
C THR A 73 10.08 -6.88 -4.02
N LEU A 74 10.92 -5.88 -3.78
CA LEU A 74 12.34 -5.83 -4.08
C LEU A 74 13.06 -5.71 -2.75
N ASN A 75 13.74 -6.77 -2.34
CA ASN A 75 14.50 -6.73 -1.10
C ASN A 75 15.85 -6.09 -1.37
N TYR A 76 16.18 -5.11 -0.55
CA TYR A 76 17.40 -4.33 -0.64
C TYR A 76 18.11 -4.39 0.71
N ASN A 77 18.87 -5.47 0.90
CA ASN A 77 19.66 -5.62 2.12
C ASN A 77 21.10 -5.20 1.85
N ASP A 78 21.59 -4.20 2.59
CA ASP A 78 22.92 -3.68 2.38
C ASP A 78 23.66 -3.24 3.66
N PRO A 79 24.79 -3.90 4.02
CA PRO A 79 25.65 -3.43 5.10
C PRO A 79 26.84 -2.51 4.69
N ASN A 80 27.21 -2.37 3.40
CA ASN A 80 28.36 -1.54 2.92
C ASN A 80 28.47 -1.36 1.36
N PHE A 81 27.46 -1.83 0.64
CA PHE A 81 27.14 -1.82 -0.79
C PHE A 81 27.81 -2.85 -1.72
N SER A 82 27.29 -4.09 -1.75
CA SER A 82 27.48 -5.06 -2.85
C SER A 82 26.20 -5.87 -3.21
N ARG A 83 25.54 -5.41 -4.29
CA ARG A 83 24.49 -5.97 -5.19
C ARG A 83 24.10 -7.46 -4.98
N VAL A 84 22.83 -7.86 -5.09
CA VAL A 84 21.91 -7.66 -6.23
C VAL A 84 20.47 -7.50 -5.71
N GLY A 85 19.75 -6.48 -6.18
CA GLY A 85 18.30 -6.39 -6.02
C GLY A 85 17.64 -7.55 -6.76
N VAL A 86 17.40 -8.65 -6.04
CA VAL A 86 16.63 -9.77 -6.55
C VAL A 86 15.17 -9.38 -6.42
N PHE A 87 14.45 -9.41 -7.53
CA PHE A 87 13.00 -9.44 -7.49
C PHE A 87 12.59 -10.64 -6.63
N GLU A 88 12.09 -10.41 -5.41
CA GLU A 88 11.83 -11.49 -4.47
C GLU A 88 10.45 -12.11 -4.67
N GLY A 89 9.50 -11.37 -5.23
CA GLY A 89 8.21 -11.97 -5.54
C GLY A 89 7.10 -11.01 -5.90
N PHE A 90 6.06 -11.58 -6.47
CA PHE A 90 4.74 -10.98 -6.56
C PHE A 90 3.96 -11.38 -5.31
N PHE A 91 3.21 -10.44 -4.77
CA PHE A 91 2.27 -10.73 -3.69
C PHE A 91 0.86 -10.32 -4.09
N VAL A 92 -0.08 -11.12 -3.58
CA VAL A 92 -1.52 -10.87 -3.67
C VAL A 92 -2.06 -11.03 -2.27
N SER A 93 -2.75 -10.02 -1.76
CA SER A 93 -3.42 -10.07 -0.47
C SER A 93 -4.79 -9.44 -0.59
N SER A 94 -5.77 -9.99 0.12
CA SER A 94 -7.10 -9.41 0.23
C SER A 94 -7.42 -9.16 1.69
N GLY A 95 -8.21 -8.13 1.93
CA GLY A 95 -8.71 -7.79 3.25
C GLY A 95 -10.20 -7.50 3.20
N LEU A 96 -10.84 -7.86 4.30
CA LEU A 96 -12.22 -7.54 4.60
C LEU A 96 -12.21 -6.89 5.97
N SER A 97 -12.73 -5.66 6.05
CA SER A 97 -12.91 -4.97 7.32
C SER A 97 -14.31 -4.39 7.39
N SER A 98 -14.81 -4.24 8.61
CA SER A 98 -16.09 -3.60 8.89
C SER A 98 -15.87 -2.46 9.85
N SER A 99 -16.30 -1.27 9.48
CA SER A 99 -16.38 -0.10 10.36
C SER A 99 -17.83 0.05 10.79
N TRP A 100 -18.10 -0.21 12.07
CA TRP A 100 -19.38 0.05 12.73
C TRP A 100 -19.49 1.53 13.11
#